data_AF-X1HR85-F1
#
_entry.id   AF-X1HR85-F1
#
_cell.length_a   1.000
_cell.length_b   1.000
_cell.length_c   1.000
_cell.angle_alpha   90.00
_cell.angle_beta   90.00
_cell.angle_gamma   90.00
#
_symmetry.space_group_name_H-M   'P 1'
#
loop_
_entity.id
_entity.type
_entity.pdbx_description
1 polymer ?
#
loop_
_entity_poly.entity_id
_entity_poly.type
_entity_poly.pdbx_seq_one_letter_code
_entity_poly.pdbx_strand_id
1 'polypeptide(L)'
;MDLRRPGQGELTSPRQETDTVEILSGVFQGKTLGAPIALLIHNRDVRSEDYESIKDIFRPGHADFTYQVKYGHRDYRGSGRASGRETAARVAAGAVAQKLLARHRIAALAFVSRIGKVSLQESFNETADKVLSIKEAQAFR
;
A
#
# COMPACT_ATOMS: atom_id res chain seq x y z
N MET A 1 8.12 3.29 1.67
CA MET A 1 7.40 2.60 0.57
C MET A 1 7.81 1.15 0.45
N ASP A 2 9.06 0.83 0.81
CA ASP A 2 9.61 -0.52 0.68
C ASP A 2 8.74 -1.58 1.35
N LEU A 3 8.31 -1.39 2.61
CA LEU A 3 7.43 -2.37 3.31
C LEU A 3 6.11 -2.70 2.59
N ARG A 4 5.66 -1.87 1.63
CA ARG A 4 4.44 -2.09 0.84
C ARG A 4 4.72 -2.76 -0.50
N ARG A 5 5.93 -2.59 -1.03
CA ARG A 5 6.26 -2.93 -2.41
C ARG A 5 6.05 -4.43 -2.66
N PRO A 6 5.45 -4.86 -3.78
CA PRO A 6 5.41 -6.27 -4.16
C PRO A 6 6.82 -6.81 -4.47
N GLY A 7 6.94 -8.13 -4.63
CA GLY A 7 8.18 -8.78 -5.04
C GLY A 7 9.25 -8.84 -3.94
N GLN A 8 8.87 -8.74 -2.67
CA GLN A 8 9.80 -8.80 -1.53
C GLN A 8 10.07 -10.20 -1.01
N GLY A 9 9.32 -11.20 -1.47
CA GLY A 9 9.52 -12.59 -1.08
C GLY A 9 8.72 -13.56 -1.95
N GLU A 10 8.97 -14.85 -1.77
CA GLU A 10 8.39 -15.95 -2.56
C GLU A 10 6.86 -15.99 -2.51
N LEU A 11 6.26 -15.47 -1.44
CA LEU A 11 4.81 -15.46 -1.22
C LEU A 11 4.12 -14.19 -1.74
N THR A 12 4.87 -13.26 -2.36
CA THR A 12 4.33 -11.98 -2.86
C THR A 12 4.18 -11.99 -4.37
N SER A 13 3.44 -11.02 -4.92
CA SER A 13 3.34 -10.87 -6.38
C SER A 13 4.74 -10.74 -7.00
N PRO A 14 5.02 -11.37 -8.15
CA PRO A 14 6.31 -11.27 -8.84
C PRO A 14 6.55 -9.90 -9.48
N ARG A 15 5.57 -8.99 -9.42
CA ARG A 15 5.67 -7.64 -10.00
C ARG A 15 6.76 -6.83 -9.32
N GLN A 16 7.53 -6.10 -10.12
CA GLN A 16 8.64 -5.27 -9.66
C GLN A 16 8.29 -3.78 -9.78
N GLU A 17 7.23 -3.36 -9.07
CA GLU A 17 6.86 -1.94 -9.00
C GLU A 17 7.80 -1.19 -8.08
N THR A 18 8.64 -0.28 -8.59
CA THR A 18 9.62 0.46 -7.75
C THR A 18 8.99 1.26 -6.59
N ASP A 19 7.72 1.67 -6.71
CA ASP A 19 7.00 2.48 -5.72
C ASP A 19 7.69 3.79 -5.32
N THR A 20 8.52 4.34 -6.20
CA THR A 20 9.13 5.65 -5.99
C THR A 20 8.06 6.73 -5.99
N VAL A 21 8.04 7.53 -4.92
CA VAL A 21 7.11 8.65 -4.76
C VAL A 21 7.80 9.93 -5.24
N GLU A 22 7.14 10.63 -6.16
CA GLU A 22 7.49 11.98 -6.56
C GLU A 22 6.60 12.99 -5.83
N ILE A 23 7.20 14.04 -5.27
CA ILE A 23 6.47 15.12 -4.61
C ILE A 23 6.30 16.26 -5.61
N LEU A 24 5.07 16.52 -6.01
CA LEU A 24 4.75 17.51 -7.04
C LEU A 24 4.47 18.91 -6.47
N SER A 25 4.06 19.02 -5.20
CA SER A 25 3.71 20.30 -4.58
C SER A 25 3.80 20.28 -3.05
N GLY A 26 3.67 21.46 -2.42
CA GLY A 26 3.46 21.59 -0.98
C GLY A 26 4.71 21.40 -0.11
N VAL A 27 5.87 21.12 -0.71
CA VAL A 27 7.17 20.94 -0.03
C VAL A 27 8.24 21.78 -0.70
N PHE A 28 9.04 22.49 0.10
CA PHE A 28 10.21 23.24 -0.34
C PHE A 28 11.38 22.99 0.60
N GLN A 29 12.55 22.64 0.04
CA GLN A 29 13.76 22.34 0.80
C GLN A 29 13.53 21.35 1.96
N GLY A 30 12.75 20.29 1.71
CA GLY A 30 12.44 19.25 2.69
C GLY A 30 11.44 19.66 3.79
N LYS A 31 10.86 20.86 3.71
CA LYS A 31 9.86 21.36 4.68
C LYS A 31 8.51 21.54 4.00
N THR A 32 7.43 21.23 4.72
CA THR A 32 6.07 21.47 4.23
C THR A 32 5.77 22.97 4.25
N LEU A 33 5.06 23.46 3.24
CA LEU A 33 4.68 24.87 3.10
C LEU A 33 3.29 25.19 3.70
N GLY A 34 2.58 24.19 4.20
CA GLY A 34 1.17 24.32 4.63
C GLY A 34 0.16 24.26 3.47
N ALA A 35 0.63 24.38 2.23
CA ALA A 35 -0.16 24.14 1.02
C ALA A 35 -0.39 22.64 0.76
N PRO A 36 -1.36 22.27 -0.10
CA PRO A 36 -1.60 20.87 -0.47
C PRO A 36 -0.35 20.16 -1.01
N ILE A 37 -0.09 18.96 -0.49
CA ILE A 37 1.01 18.09 -0.94
C ILE A 37 0.47 17.09 -1.95
N ALA A 38 0.85 17.22 -3.21
CA ALA A 38 0.55 16.26 -4.25
C ALA A 38 1.69 15.25 -4.39
N LEU A 39 1.32 13.96 -4.45
CA LEU A 39 2.25 12.84 -4.58
C LEU A 39 1.91 12.03 -5.82
N LEU A 40 2.91 11.69 -6.62
CA LEU A 40 2.79 10.85 -7.82
C LEU A 40 3.58 9.55 -7.63
N ILE A 41 2.97 8.45 -8.04
CA ILE A 41 3.62 7.12 -8.07
C ILE A 41 3.34 6.53 -9.43
N HIS A 42 4.39 6.32 -10.22
CA HIS A 42 4.27 5.71 -11.54
C HIS A 42 3.96 4.22 -11.44
N ASN A 43 3.12 3.72 -12.34
CA ASN A 43 2.87 2.29 -12.52
C ASN A 43 3.77 1.79 -13.66
N ARG A 44 4.82 1.01 -13.35
CA ARG A 44 5.90 0.70 -14.32
C ARG A 44 5.88 -0.75 -14.84
N ASP A 45 5.27 -1.69 -14.12
CA ASP A 45 5.19 -3.11 -14.47
C ASP A 45 3.72 -3.52 -14.62
N VAL A 46 2.97 -2.73 -15.39
CA VAL A 46 1.59 -3.05 -15.75
C VAL A 46 1.62 -4.09 -16.88
N ARG A 47 0.92 -5.19 -16.67
CA ARG A 47 0.75 -6.27 -17.66
C ARG A 47 -0.72 -6.41 -17.93
N SER A 48 -1.20 -5.77 -18.98
CA SER A 48 -2.63 -5.73 -19.28
C SER A 48 -3.08 -7.02 -19.97
N GLU A 49 -2.15 -7.68 -20.66
CA GLU A 49 -2.33 -8.91 -21.43
C GLU A 49 -2.75 -10.08 -20.54
N ASP A 50 -2.25 -10.13 -19.30
CA ASP A 50 -2.60 -11.13 -18.28
C ASP A 50 -4.11 -11.18 -17.98
N TYR A 51 -4.85 -10.14 -18.35
CA TYR A 51 -6.27 -9.99 -18.04
C TYR A 51 -7.20 -10.16 -19.25
N GLU A 52 -6.67 -10.35 -20.46
CA GLU A 52 -7.50 -10.41 -21.67
C GLU A 52 -8.42 -11.64 -21.69
N SER A 53 -7.94 -12.77 -21.16
CA SER A 53 -8.70 -14.01 -21.04
C SER A 53 -9.93 -13.91 -20.12
N ILE A 54 -10.00 -12.88 -19.27
CA ILE A 54 -11.08 -12.68 -18.30
C ILE A 54 -11.93 -11.45 -18.61
N LYS A 55 -11.82 -10.84 -19.79
CA LYS A 55 -12.52 -9.59 -20.10
C LYS A 55 -14.04 -9.71 -19.96
N ASP A 56 -14.59 -10.90 -20.27
CA ASP A 56 -16.03 -11.19 -20.25
C ASP A 56 -16.47 -11.92 -18.97
N ILE A 57 -15.54 -12.12 -18.01
CA ILE A 57 -15.78 -12.84 -16.76
C ILE A 57 -15.86 -11.87 -15.60
N PHE A 58 -16.90 -11.97 -14.77
CA PHE A 58 -16.94 -11.29 -13.48
C PHE A 58 -16.28 -12.17 -12.41
N ARG A 59 -15.14 -11.76 -11.87
CA ARG A 59 -14.41 -12.58 -10.89
C ARG A 59 -15.14 -12.59 -9.54
N PRO A 60 -15.44 -13.76 -8.96
CA PRO A 60 -16.01 -13.84 -7.62
C PRO A 60 -15.13 -13.12 -6.59
N GLY A 61 -15.74 -12.32 -5.71
CA GLY A 61 -15.04 -11.54 -4.69
C GLY A 61 -14.38 -10.24 -5.19
N HIS A 62 -14.36 -9.98 -6.49
CA HIS A 62 -13.89 -8.71 -7.06
C HIS A 62 -15.05 -7.73 -7.30
N ALA A 63 -14.70 -6.45 -7.41
CA ALA A 63 -15.67 -5.37 -7.65
C ALA A 63 -16.19 -5.30 -9.10
N ASP A 64 -15.86 -6.29 -9.94
CA ASP A 64 -16.10 -6.23 -11.37
C ASP A 64 -17.59 -6.06 -11.71
N PHE A 65 -18.45 -6.91 -11.14
CA PHE A 65 -19.90 -6.88 -11.37
C PHE A 65 -20.55 -5.61 -10.78
N THR A 66 -20.17 -5.26 -9.55
CA THR A 66 -20.75 -4.09 -8.86
C THR A 66 -20.40 -2.78 -9.56
N TYR A 67 -19.20 -2.67 -10.14
CA TYR A 67 -18.84 -1.51 -10.97
C TYR A 67 -19.64 -1.46 -12.27
N GLN A 68 -19.77 -2.59 -12.97
CA GLN A 68 -20.55 -2.65 -14.21
C GLN A 68 -22.01 -2.23 -13.98
N VAL A 69 -22.65 -2.74 -12.92
CA VAL A 69 -24.04 -2.41 -12.59
C VAL A 69 -24.18 -0.94 -12.16
N LYS A 70 -23.25 -0.42 -11.35
CA LYS A 70 -23.33 0.94 -10.82
C LYS A 70 -23.02 2.02 -11.85
N TYR A 71 -22.00 1.81 -12.67
CA TYR A 71 -21.44 2.84 -13.55
C TYR A 71 -21.65 2.54 -15.05
N GLY A 72 -22.21 1.39 -15.40
CA GLY A 72 -22.40 0.96 -16.79
C GLY A 72 -21.12 0.51 -17.49
N HIS A 73 -19.97 0.56 -16.82
CA HIS A 73 -18.69 0.10 -17.35
C HIS A 73 -17.76 -0.44 -16.25
N ARG A 74 -16.79 -1.26 -16.64
CA ARG A 74 -15.71 -1.75 -15.77
C ARG A 74 -14.38 -1.77 -16.52
N ASP A 75 -13.27 -1.55 -15.82
CA ASP A 75 -11.94 -1.88 -16.34
C ASP A 75 -11.57 -3.31 -15.93
N TYR A 76 -11.62 -4.24 -16.88
CA TYR A 76 -11.33 -5.66 -16.62
C TYR A 76 -9.85 -5.93 -16.36
N ARG A 77 -8.94 -4.99 -16.71
CA ARG A 77 -7.47 -5.15 -16.62
C ARG A 77 -6.92 -4.91 -15.22
N GLY A 78 -7.64 -5.37 -14.19
CA GLY A 78 -7.29 -5.16 -12.79
C GLY A 78 -8.25 -4.26 -12.01
N SER A 79 -9.50 -4.13 -12.45
CA SER A 79 -10.60 -3.42 -11.75
C SER A 79 -10.39 -1.92 -11.54
N GLY A 80 -9.43 -1.30 -12.23
CA GLY A 80 -9.15 0.14 -12.17
C GLY A 80 -9.05 0.66 -10.73
N ARG A 81 -10.05 1.45 -10.31
CA ARG A 81 -10.14 2.02 -8.94
C ARG A 81 -10.15 0.98 -7.83
N ALA A 82 -10.67 -0.22 -8.07
CA ALA A 82 -10.71 -1.29 -7.07
C ALA A 82 -9.40 -2.11 -7.00
N SER A 83 -8.40 -1.76 -7.81
CA SER A 83 -7.07 -2.35 -7.72
C SER A 83 -6.41 -2.08 -6.37
N GLY A 84 -5.68 -3.09 -5.86
CA GLY A 84 -4.78 -2.92 -4.73
C GLY A 84 -3.68 -1.87 -4.97
N ARG A 85 -3.46 -1.43 -6.22
CA ARG A 85 -2.51 -0.34 -6.55
C ARG A 85 -2.82 0.95 -5.79
N GLU A 86 -4.09 1.23 -5.50
CA GLU A 86 -4.48 2.44 -4.77
C GLU A 86 -3.88 2.51 -3.36
N THR A 87 -3.59 1.36 -2.74
CA THR A 87 -2.95 1.32 -1.42
C THR A 87 -1.57 1.99 -1.40
N ALA A 88 -0.88 2.08 -2.54
CA ALA A 88 0.38 2.82 -2.66
C ALA A 88 0.20 4.31 -2.35
N ALA A 89 -0.87 4.92 -2.86
CA ALA A 89 -1.20 6.31 -2.55
C ALA A 89 -1.53 6.49 -1.06
N ARG A 90 -2.26 5.54 -0.46
CA ARG A 90 -2.57 5.57 0.99
C ARG A 90 -1.32 5.46 1.86
N VAL A 91 -0.39 4.58 1.51
CA VAL A 91 0.87 4.42 2.26
C VAL A 91 1.75 5.66 2.11
N ALA A 92 1.83 6.26 0.92
CA ALA A 92 2.58 7.49 0.70
C ALA A 92 2.01 8.66 1.51
N ALA A 93 0.68 8.86 1.51
CA ALA A 93 0.02 9.83 2.37
C ALA A 93 0.19 9.51 3.86
N GLY A 94 0.12 8.23 4.22
CA GLY A 94 0.36 7.74 5.58
C GLY A 94 1.76 8.06 6.11
N ALA A 95 2.79 8.05 5.25
CA ALA A 95 4.14 8.46 5.62
C ALA A 95 4.22 9.95 5.97
N VAL A 96 3.44 10.81 5.30
CA VAL A 96 3.30 12.23 5.68
C VAL A 96 2.61 12.36 7.05
N ALA A 97 1.51 11.63 7.25
CA ALA A 97 0.80 11.60 8.54
C ALA A 97 1.69 11.09 9.68
N GLN A 98 2.52 10.08 9.42
CA GLN A 98 3.45 9.52 10.40
C GLN A 98 4.48 10.56 10.87
N LYS A 99 5.01 11.39 9.96
CA LYS A 99 5.91 12.50 10.33
C LYS A 99 5.23 13.53 11.23
N LEU A 100 3.93 13.77 11.05
CA LEU A 100 3.16 14.65 11.92
C LEU A 100 2.95 14.02 13.31
N LEU A 101 2.49 12.77 13.37
CA LEU A 101 2.25 12.04 14.61
C LEU A 101 3.51 11.88 15.47
N ALA A 102 4.66 11.69 14.84
CA ALA A 102 5.95 11.60 15.53
C ALA A 102 6.26 12.86 16.37
N ARG A 103 5.79 14.04 15.95
CA ARG A 103 5.95 15.30 16.72
C ARG A 103 5.20 15.27 18.06
N HIS A 104 4.20 14.40 18.18
CA HIS A 104 3.41 14.15 19.38
C HIS A 104 3.80 12.85 20.09
N ARG A 105 4.93 12.23 19.71
CA ARG A 105 5.39 10.93 20.23
C ARG A 105 4.37 9.81 20.02
N ILE A 106 3.59 9.89 18.94
CA ILE A 106 2.63 8.87 18.55
C ILE A 106 3.24 8.04 17.42
N ALA A 107 3.23 6.72 17.59
CA ALA A 107 3.68 5.76 16.58
C ALA A 107 2.53 4.84 16.17
N ALA A 108 2.50 4.48 14.88
CA ALA A 108 1.60 3.46 14.34
C ALA A 108 2.39 2.23 13.91
N LEU A 109 1.87 1.06 14.27
CA LEU A 109 2.50 -0.24 14.09
C LEU A 109 1.46 -1.19 13.50
N ALA A 110 1.92 -2.15 12.72
CA ALA A 110 1.08 -3.23 12.22
C ALA A 110 1.93 -4.50 12.12
N PHE A 111 1.30 -5.64 12.43
CA PHE A 111 1.87 -6.97 12.27
C PHE A 111 0.76 -7.97 12.00
N VAL A 112 1.13 -9.12 11.43
CA VAL A 112 0.18 -10.18 11.12
C VAL A 112 0.05 -11.10 12.32
N SER A 113 -1.14 -11.14 12.94
CA SER A 113 -1.42 -12.02 14.07
C SER A 113 -1.86 -13.43 13.67
N ARG A 114 -2.37 -13.60 12.44
CA ARG A 114 -2.88 -14.88 11.92
C ARG A 114 -2.88 -14.92 10.39
N ILE A 115 -2.54 -16.08 9.83
CA ILE A 115 -2.70 -16.42 8.41
C ILE A 115 -3.44 -17.76 8.33
N GLY A 116 -4.66 -17.75 7.79
CA GLY A 116 -5.50 -18.95 7.74
C GLY A 116 -5.74 -19.51 9.14
N LYS A 117 -5.35 -20.78 9.35
CA LYS A 117 -5.47 -21.48 10.65
C LYS A 117 -4.26 -21.28 11.57
N VAL A 118 -3.19 -20.64 11.11
CA VAL A 118 -1.95 -20.45 11.88
C VAL A 118 -1.99 -19.08 12.56
N SER A 119 -1.85 -19.04 13.88
CA SER A 119 -1.84 -17.81 14.67
C SER A 119 -0.60 -17.66 15.54
N LEU A 120 -0.22 -16.42 15.81
CA LEU A 120 0.73 -16.11 16.87
C LEU A 120 0.22 -16.65 18.21
N GLN A 121 1.13 -17.20 18.99
CA GLN A 121 0.86 -17.68 20.35
C GLN A 121 1.12 -16.59 21.40
N GLU A 122 1.95 -15.61 21.04
CA GLU A 122 2.35 -14.50 21.89
C GLU A 122 1.22 -13.47 22.01
N SER A 123 1.23 -12.74 23.12
CA SER A 123 0.29 -11.64 23.31
C SER A 123 0.56 -10.49 22.35
N PHE A 124 -0.45 -9.62 22.20
CA PHE A 124 -0.31 -8.42 21.38
C PHE A 124 0.85 -7.53 21.85
N ASN A 125 0.98 -7.32 23.17
CA ASN A 125 2.00 -6.43 23.73
C ASN A 125 3.41 -6.99 23.50
N GLU A 126 3.63 -8.27 23.77
CA GLU A 126 4.92 -8.92 23.51
C GLU A 126 5.33 -8.82 22.04
N THR A 127 4.38 -8.99 21.13
CA THR A 127 4.64 -8.85 19.69
C THR A 127 4.91 -7.39 19.31
N ALA A 128 4.14 -6.45 19.86
CA ALA A 128 4.30 -5.02 19.60
C ALA A 128 5.67 -4.51 20.04
N ASP A 129 6.16 -4.93 21.21
CA ASP A 129 7.48 -4.57 21.75
C ASP A 129 8.61 -5.09 20.84
N LYS A 130 8.49 -6.32 20.34
CA LYS A 130 9.43 -6.88 19.36
C LYS A 130 9.44 -6.08 18.06
N VAL A 131 8.27 -5.70 17.53
CA VAL A 131 8.18 -4.90 16.30
C VAL A 131 8.78 -3.50 16.51
N LEU A 132 8.56 -2.90 17.68
CA LEU A 132 9.13 -1.60 18.04
C LEU A 132 10.65 -1.64 18.09
N SER A 133 11.24 -2.63 18.77
CA SER A 133 12.70 -2.78 18.86
C SER A 133 13.38 -2.96 17.50
N ILE A 134 12.73 -3.66 16.55
CA ILE A 134 13.22 -3.79 15.16
C ILE A 134 13.18 -2.42 14.45
N LYS A 135 12.13 -1.63 14.65
CA LYS A 135 12.00 -0.29 14.04
C LYS A 135 12.99 0.71 14.62
N GLU A 136 13.24 0.70 15.91
CA GLU A 136 14.23 1.57 16.56
C GLU A 136 15.64 1.29 16.03
N ALA A 137 15.98 0.02 15.80
CA ALA A 137 17.24 -0.37 15.16
C ALA A 137 17.36 0.11 13.70
N GLN A 138 16.24 0.36 13.02
CA GLN A 138 16.18 0.85 11.63
C GLN A 138 16.01 2.38 11.51
N ALA A 139 15.53 3.06 12.56
CA ALA A 139 15.29 4.51 12.57
C ALA A 139 16.57 5.36 12.76
N PHE A 140 17.71 4.73 13.04
CA PHE A 140 19.04 5.35 13.16
C PHE A 140 20.00 5.06 11.98
N ARG A 141 19.46 4.73 10.80
CA ARG A 141 20.21 4.68 9.53
C ARG A 141 19.66 5.65 8.52
#